data_AF-A0A849PRG2-F1
#
_entry.id   AF-A0A849PRG2-F1
#
_cell.length_a   1.000
_cell.length_b   1.000
_cell.length_c   1.000
_cell.angle_alpha   90.00
_cell.angle_beta   90.00
_cell.angle_gamma   90.00
#
_symmetry.space_group_name_H-M   'P 1'
#
loop_
_entity.id
_entity.type
_entity.pdbx_description
1 polymer ?
#
loop_
_entity_poly.entity_id
_entity_poly.type
_entity_poly.pdbx_seq_one_letter_code
_entity_poly.pdbx_strand_id
1 'polypeptide(L)'
;MKAYMRIKLGYKMLAAMVWSMFNPVIIAILAILIAVLYSLMVHHMAPDAVWGWRHTFVATVVSVVFAVAIGVALFNHQSRVTDRARTRQLRASLSAEISDIVRVISSGNFMAIHLSTYSQKVLITYIQPLILEDAARSGLFNSVHTENMLHLARKIRMYNINVSYLFSVLAAGSSKPTFEPQTLHAIQDVEDTRKAIIEDSHFLLKQMDLPLSPSVNHI
;
A
#
# COMPACT_ATOMS: atom_id res chain seq x y z
N MET A 1 22.51 13.32 38.91
CA MET A 1 21.39 13.24 37.93
C MET A 1 21.22 14.51 37.06
N LYS A 2 21.37 15.75 37.58
CA LYS A 2 21.28 17.00 36.79
C LYS A 2 22.34 17.17 35.67
N ALA A 3 23.56 16.66 35.86
CA ALA A 3 24.64 16.80 34.86
C ALA A 3 24.38 15.97 33.59
N TYR A 4 23.83 14.75 33.73
CA TYR A 4 23.53 13.87 32.61
C TYR A 4 22.42 14.42 31.70
N MET A 5 21.50 15.21 32.27
CA MET A 5 20.39 15.83 31.53
C MET A 5 20.85 17.01 30.66
N ARG A 6 21.92 17.73 31.04
CA ARG A 6 22.46 18.86 30.25
C ARG A 6 23.21 18.39 29.00
N ILE A 7 23.92 17.26 29.07
CA ILE A 7 24.66 16.69 27.92
C ILE A 7 23.69 16.20 26.83
N LYS A 8 22.58 15.57 27.23
CA LYS A 8 21.56 15.06 26.29
C LYS A 8 20.80 16.18 25.57
N LEU A 9 20.69 17.35 26.18
CA LEU A 9 20.06 18.53 25.58
C LEU A 9 20.97 19.19 24.54
N GLY A 10 22.28 19.29 24.82
CA GLY A 10 23.27 19.81 23.88
C GLY A 10 23.34 19.00 22.58
N TYR A 11 23.35 17.65 22.67
CA TYR A 11 23.37 16.78 21.49
C TYR A 11 22.12 16.93 20.60
N LYS A 12 20.93 17.12 21.19
CA LYS A 12 19.70 17.33 20.41
C LYS A 12 19.69 18.68 19.69
N MET A 13 20.20 19.74 20.32
CA MET A 13 20.33 21.04 19.66
C MET A 13 21.37 21.01 18.53
N LEU A 14 22.51 20.36 18.75
CA LEU A 14 23.55 20.23 17.72
C LEU A 14 23.06 19.38 16.54
N ALA A 15 22.38 18.26 16.80
CA ALA A 15 21.79 17.43 15.75
C ALA A 15 20.68 18.16 14.98
N ALA A 16 19.80 18.89 15.65
CA ALA A 16 18.76 19.69 15.01
C ALA A 16 19.36 20.83 14.16
N MET A 17 20.43 21.46 14.64
CA MET A 17 21.13 22.53 13.91
C MET A 17 21.82 21.99 12.66
N VAL A 18 22.52 20.85 12.78
CA VAL A 18 23.15 20.15 11.64
C VAL A 18 22.09 19.70 10.63
N TRP A 19 20.96 19.15 11.09
CA TRP A 19 19.88 18.73 10.19
C TRP A 19 19.20 19.91 9.49
N SER A 20 19.07 21.05 10.18
CA SER A 20 18.63 22.33 9.60
C SER A 20 19.59 22.85 8.53
N MET A 21 20.91 22.67 8.70
CA MET A 21 21.91 23.09 7.70
C MET A 21 21.83 22.32 6.38
N PHE A 22 21.19 21.14 6.35
CA PHE A 22 20.90 20.40 5.13
C PHE A 22 19.59 20.81 4.46
N ASN A 23 18.95 21.89 4.91
CA ASN A 23 17.80 22.45 4.21
C ASN A 23 18.25 23.03 2.84
N PRO A 24 17.73 22.53 1.72
CA PRO A 24 18.14 22.97 0.38
C PRO A 24 17.94 24.48 0.16
N VAL A 25 16.98 25.09 0.86
CA VAL A 25 16.72 26.54 0.79
C VAL A 25 17.88 27.33 1.42
N ILE A 26 18.38 26.92 2.58
CA ILE A 26 19.50 27.60 3.26
C ILE A 26 20.78 27.47 2.43
N ILE A 27 21.03 26.28 1.87
CA ILE A 27 22.18 26.03 0.98
C ILE A 27 22.10 26.92 -0.26
N ALA A 28 20.92 27.04 -0.89
CA ALA A 28 20.72 27.90 -2.05
C ALA A 28 20.96 29.38 -1.73
N ILE A 29 20.43 29.88 -0.59
CA ILE A 29 20.64 31.27 -0.15
C ILE A 29 22.13 31.54 0.10
N LEU A 30 22.83 30.64 0.78
CA LEU A 30 24.25 30.77 1.05
C LEU A 30 25.08 30.78 -0.25
N ALA A 31 24.75 29.91 -1.20
CA ALA A 31 25.42 29.87 -2.51
C ALA A 31 25.23 31.19 -3.29
N ILE A 32 24.01 31.76 -3.26
CA ILE A 32 23.73 33.07 -3.87
C ILE A 32 24.53 34.17 -3.17
N LEU A 33 24.56 34.20 -1.83
CA LEU A 33 25.31 35.19 -1.06
C LEU A 33 26.81 35.15 -1.42
N ILE A 34 27.40 33.97 -1.47
CA ILE A 34 28.81 33.77 -1.84
C ILE A 34 29.06 34.26 -3.26
N ALA A 35 28.18 33.92 -4.21
CA ALA A 35 28.30 34.36 -5.60
C ALA A 35 28.22 35.88 -5.76
N VAL A 36 27.35 36.54 -4.99
CA VAL A 36 27.23 38.02 -4.97
C VAL A 36 28.48 38.66 -4.38
N LEU A 37 28.94 38.20 -3.20
CA LEU A 37 30.14 38.70 -2.55
C LEU A 37 31.39 38.56 -3.44
N TYR A 38 31.54 37.40 -4.08
CA TYR A 38 32.64 37.14 -5.00
C TYR A 38 32.56 38.05 -6.24
N SER A 39 31.36 38.25 -6.80
CA SER A 39 31.16 39.16 -7.93
C SER A 39 31.54 40.61 -7.61
N LEU A 40 31.20 41.09 -6.41
CA LEU A 40 31.60 42.42 -5.93
C LEU A 40 33.12 42.53 -5.76
N MET A 41 33.75 41.49 -5.21
CA MET A 41 35.21 41.44 -5.03
C MET A 41 35.95 41.54 -6.37
N VAL A 42 35.52 40.77 -7.39
CA VAL A 42 36.10 40.83 -8.75
C VAL A 42 35.92 42.22 -9.37
N HIS A 43 34.75 42.83 -9.20
CA HIS A 43 34.48 44.15 -9.74
C HIS A 43 35.39 45.24 -9.19
N HIS A 44 35.69 45.21 -7.89
CA HIS A 44 36.54 46.23 -7.25
C HIS A 44 38.04 45.95 -7.40
N MET A 45 38.47 44.69 -7.37
CA MET A 45 39.91 44.35 -7.35
C MET A 45 40.50 44.08 -8.73
N ALA A 46 39.68 43.70 -9.73
CA ALA A 46 40.15 43.31 -11.07
C ALA A 46 39.12 43.68 -12.15
N PRO A 47 38.93 44.98 -12.46
CA PRO A 47 37.88 45.44 -13.38
C PRO A 47 38.01 44.86 -14.79
N ASP A 48 39.24 44.63 -15.27
CA ASP A 48 39.49 44.04 -16.60
C ASP A 48 39.06 42.56 -16.69
N ALA A 49 38.97 41.85 -15.56
CA ALA A 49 38.56 40.44 -15.49
C ALA A 49 37.05 40.23 -15.37
N VAL A 50 36.27 41.30 -15.18
CA VAL A 50 34.81 41.23 -14.94
C VAL A 50 34.09 40.53 -16.09
N TRP A 51 34.52 40.75 -17.32
CA TRP A 51 33.91 40.11 -18.49
C TRP A 51 34.10 38.58 -18.47
N GLY A 52 35.32 38.12 -18.19
CA GLY A 52 35.63 36.69 -18.06
C GLY A 52 34.89 36.03 -16.89
N TRP A 53 34.79 36.73 -15.76
CA TRP A 53 34.00 36.27 -14.61
C TRP A 53 32.53 36.09 -14.97
N ARG A 54 31.91 37.06 -15.66
CA ARG A 54 30.49 36.98 -16.07
C ARG A 54 30.23 35.77 -16.96
N HIS A 55 31.10 35.49 -17.94
CA HIS A 55 30.97 34.30 -18.80
C HIS A 55 31.07 33.01 -17.99
N THR A 56 32.02 32.93 -17.06
CA THR A 56 32.20 31.77 -16.18
C THR A 56 30.96 31.56 -15.28
N PHE A 57 30.44 32.64 -14.70
CA PHE A 57 29.25 32.62 -13.88
C PHE A 57 28.02 32.14 -14.67
N VAL A 58 27.79 32.71 -15.86
CA VAL A 58 26.68 32.30 -16.75
C VAL A 58 26.83 30.84 -17.15
N ALA A 59 28.02 30.40 -17.56
CA ALA A 59 28.27 29.00 -17.92
C ALA A 59 27.99 28.06 -16.74
N THR A 60 28.39 28.44 -15.53
CA THR A 60 28.15 27.65 -14.31
C THR A 60 26.66 27.57 -13.99
N VAL A 61 25.95 28.71 -14.01
CA VAL A 61 24.50 28.75 -13.77
C VAL A 61 23.76 27.90 -14.80
N VAL A 62 24.10 28.04 -16.09
CA VAL A 62 23.52 27.23 -17.17
C VAL A 62 23.79 25.74 -16.93
N SER A 63 25.02 25.36 -16.58
CA SER A 63 25.39 23.98 -16.25
C SER A 63 24.58 23.44 -15.07
N VAL A 64 24.39 24.22 -14.01
CA VAL A 64 23.60 23.82 -12.84
C VAL A 64 22.13 23.66 -13.21
N VAL A 65 21.57 24.59 -13.99
CA VAL A 65 20.18 24.51 -14.46
C VAL A 65 19.98 23.25 -15.31
N PHE A 66 20.90 22.95 -16.23
CA PHE A 66 20.85 21.71 -17.01
C PHE A 66 20.96 20.46 -16.13
N ALA A 67 21.89 20.44 -15.17
CA ALA A 67 22.04 19.32 -14.25
C ALA A 67 20.75 19.07 -13.44
N VAL A 68 20.13 20.12 -12.92
CA VAL A 68 18.84 20.03 -12.19
C VAL A 68 17.72 19.57 -13.12
N ALA A 69 17.61 20.14 -14.32
CA ALA A 69 16.57 19.77 -15.29
C ALA A 69 16.69 18.29 -15.69
N ILE A 70 17.90 17.81 -15.98
CA ILE A 70 18.19 16.41 -16.30
C ILE A 70 17.88 15.52 -15.09
N GLY A 71 18.30 15.93 -13.89
CA GLY A 71 18.02 15.19 -12.64
C GLY A 71 16.53 15.01 -12.38
N VAL A 72 15.74 16.08 -12.52
CA VAL A 72 14.27 16.03 -12.38
C VAL A 72 13.64 15.16 -13.46
N ALA A 73 14.09 15.28 -14.71
CA ALA A 73 13.59 14.47 -15.82
C ALA A 73 13.85 12.97 -15.59
N LEU A 74 15.06 12.61 -15.16
CA LEU A 74 15.44 11.23 -14.84
C LEU A 74 14.65 10.70 -13.64
N PHE A 75 14.50 11.49 -12.58
CA PHE A 75 13.73 11.10 -11.40
C PHE A 75 12.27 10.80 -11.76
N ASN A 76 11.63 11.70 -12.53
CA ASN A 76 10.25 11.52 -12.99
C ASN A 76 10.12 10.28 -13.90
N HIS A 77 11.11 10.03 -14.76
CA HIS A 77 11.13 8.84 -15.60
C HIS A 77 11.24 7.56 -14.77
N GLN A 78 12.20 7.50 -13.83
CA GLN A 78 12.42 6.35 -12.96
C GLN A 78 11.21 6.06 -12.07
N SER A 79 10.59 7.09 -11.49
CA SER A 79 9.36 6.95 -10.70
C SER A 79 8.25 6.30 -11.53
N ARG A 80 7.99 6.83 -12.75
CA ARG A 80 6.97 6.27 -13.64
C ARG A 80 7.25 4.82 -14.04
N VAL A 81 8.50 4.46 -14.29
CA VAL A 81 8.89 3.09 -14.62
C VAL A 81 8.68 2.16 -13.42
N THR A 82 9.07 2.61 -12.23
CA THR A 82 8.92 1.87 -10.98
C THR A 82 7.44 1.64 -10.64
N ASP A 83 6.61 2.68 -10.75
CA ASP A 83 5.17 2.59 -10.50
C ASP A 83 4.49 1.63 -11.48
N ARG A 84 4.88 1.65 -12.76
CA ARG A 84 4.39 0.69 -13.76
C ARG A 84 4.80 -0.73 -13.44
N ALA A 85 6.05 -0.95 -13.04
CA ALA A 85 6.54 -2.28 -12.66
C ALA A 85 5.79 -2.80 -11.42
N ARG A 86 5.62 -1.96 -10.40
CA ARG A 86 4.89 -2.30 -9.17
C ARG A 86 3.41 -2.57 -9.45
N THR A 87 2.77 -1.76 -10.30
CA THR A 87 1.37 -1.97 -10.71
C THR A 87 1.20 -3.31 -11.41
N ARG A 88 2.12 -3.68 -12.33
CA ARG A 88 2.08 -4.99 -13.01
C ARG A 88 2.24 -6.15 -12.03
N GLN A 89 3.18 -6.03 -11.10
CA GLN A 89 3.39 -7.03 -10.04
C GLN A 89 2.13 -7.20 -9.19
N LEU A 90 1.55 -6.10 -8.70
CA LEU A 90 0.34 -6.13 -7.87
C LEU A 90 -0.85 -6.72 -8.63
N ARG A 91 -1.03 -6.38 -9.91
CA ARG A 91 -2.10 -6.96 -10.75
C ARG A 91 -1.96 -8.47 -10.90
N ALA A 92 -0.75 -8.98 -11.13
CA ALA A 92 -0.49 -10.41 -11.23
C ALA A 92 -0.75 -11.13 -9.90
N SER A 93 -0.23 -10.59 -8.79
CA SER A 93 -0.47 -11.14 -7.45
C SER A 93 -1.95 -11.08 -7.05
N LEU A 94 -2.66 -10.02 -7.42
CA LEU A 94 -4.08 -9.85 -7.12
C LEU A 94 -4.93 -10.86 -7.88
N SER A 95 -4.63 -11.06 -9.18
CA SER A 95 -5.25 -12.12 -9.98
C SER A 95 -5.05 -13.49 -9.34
N ALA A 96 -3.83 -13.81 -8.90
CA ALA A 96 -3.52 -15.07 -8.23
C ALA A 96 -4.26 -15.23 -6.89
N GLU A 97 -4.26 -14.21 -6.04
CA GLU A 97 -4.95 -14.23 -4.74
C GLU A 97 -6.46 -14.38 -4.91
N ILE A 98 -7.10 -13.55 -5.75
CA ILE A 98 -8.56 -13.65 -5.96
C ILE A 98 -8.91 -15.02 -6.56
N SER A 99 -8.12 -15.52 -7.50
CA SER A 99 -8.32 -16.86 -8.07
C SER A 99 -8.23 -17.96 -7.01
N ASP A 100 -7.26 -17.87 -6.10
CA ASP A 100 -7.13 -18.83 -5.00
C ASP A 100 -8.29 -18.72 -4.02
N ILE A 101 -8.71 -17.51 -3.66
CA ILE A 101 -9.89 -17.27 -2.82
C ILE A 101 -11.11 -17.94 -3.42
N VAL A 102 -11.42 -17.66 -4.70
CA VAL A 102 -12.56 -18.25 -5.42
C VAL A 102 -12.45 -19.77 -5.44
N ARG A 103 -11.25 -20.31 -5.69
CA ARG A 103 -11.00 -21.76 -5.71
C ARG A 103 -11.27 -22.41 -4.35
N VAL A 104 -10.75 -21.83 -3.27
CA VAL A 104 -10.93 -22.36 -1.90
C VAL A 104 -12.39 -22.31 -1.50
N ILE A 105 -13.08 -21.18 -1.72
CA ILE A 105 -14.48 -21.01 -1.31
C ILE A 105 -15.50 -21.72 -2.20
N SER A 106 -15.08 -22.14 -3.40
CA SER A 106 -15.87 -22.96 -4.31
C SER A 106 -15.53 -24.45 -4.19
N SER A 107 -14.55 -24.82 -3.35
CA SER A 107 -14.14 -26.21 -3.19
C SER A 107 -15.26 -27.06 -2.60
N GLY A 108 -15.33 -28.33 -3.01
CA GLY A 108 -16.29 -29.31 -2.53
C GLY A 108 -16.05 -29.81 -1.09
N ASN A 109 -15.09 -29.22 -0.36
CA ASN A 109 -14.62 -29.67 0.95
C ASN A 109 -15.53 -29.20 2.08
N PHE A 110 -16.82 -29.53 1.99
CA PHE A 110 -17.81 -29.12 2.98
C PHE A 110 -17.76 -30.01 4.23
N MET A 111 -17.89 -29.40 5.40
CA MET A 111 -18.13 -30.10 6.67
C MET A 111 -19.63 -30.37 6.81
N ALA A 112 -20.00 -31.63 7.07
CA ALA A 112 -21.38 -31.98 7.39
C ALA A 112 -21.63 -31.77 8.89
N ILE A 113 -22.55 -30.86 9.21
CA ILE A 113 -23.04 -30.63 10.57
C ILE A 113 -24.33 -31.43 10.72
N HIS A 114 -24.36 -32.35 11.67
CA HIS A 114 -25.53 -33.16 11.98
C HIS A 114 -26.36 -32.46 13.06
N LEU A 115 -27.57 -32.03 12.71
CA LEU A 115 -28.58 -31.53 13.64
C LEU A 115 -29.55 -32.67 13.99
N SER A 116 -30.43 -32.43 14.96
CA SER A 116 -31.45 -33.39 15.40
C SER A 116 -32.32 -33.89 14.24
N THR A 117 -32.63 -33.01 13.30
CA THR A 117 -33.68 -33.22 12.30
C THR A 117 -33.13 -33.39 10.88
N TYR A 118 -31.96 -32.83 10.57
CA TYR A 118 -31.33 -32.86 9.24
C TYR A 118 -29.81 -32.67 9.34
N SER A 119 -29.10 -32.87 8.23
CA SER A 119 -27.67 -32.56 8.12
C SER A 119 -27.45 -31.45 7.11
N GLN A 120 -26.68 -30.43 7.50
CA GLN A 120 -26.36 -29.30 6.65
C GLN A 120 -24.86 -29.30 6.34
N LYS A 121 -24.50 -29.07 5.08
CA LYS A 121 -23.11 -28.95 4.64
C LYS A 121 -22.71 -27.48 4.63
N VAL A 122 -21.58 -27.15 5.24
CA VAL A 122 -21.04 -25.78 5.27
C VAL A 122 -19.53 -25.80 5.08
N LEU A 123 -19.01 -24.83 4.33
CA LEU A 123 -17.58 -24.68 4.15
C LEU A 123 -17.01 -23.84 5.29
N ILE A 124 -16.10 -24.45 6.06
CA ILE A 124 -15.44 -23.81 7.19
C ILE A 124 -13.96 -23.64 6.85
N THR A 125 -13.59 -22.44 6.43
CA THR A 125 -12.21 -22.08 6.10
C THR A 125 -11.94 -20.64 6.52
N TYR A 126 -10.66 -20.26 6.58
CA TYR A 126 -10.24 -18.89 6.85
C TYR A 126 -9.51 -18.33 5.66
N ILE A 127 -9.83 -17.09 5.31
CA ILE A 127 -9.30 -16.42 4.11
C ILE A 127 -8.60 -15.14 4.54
N GLN A 128 -7.42 -14.87 3.99
CA GLN A 128 -6.65 -13.66 4.25
C GLN A 128 -6.43 -12.87 2.95
N PRO A 129 -6.98 -11.65 2.83
CA PRO A 129 -6.86 -10.82 1.63
C PRO A 129 -5.61 -9.92 1.67
N LEU A 130 -4.41 -10.52 1.70
CA LEU A 130 -3.16 -9.78 1.93
C LEU A 130 -2.82 -8.86 0.74
N ILE A 131 -2.86 -9.39 -0.47
CA ILE A 131 -2.51 -8.66 -1.70
C ILE A 131 -3.61 -7.66 -2.05
N LEU A 132 -4.88 -8.03 -1.86
CA LEU A 132 -6.03 -7.14 -2.03
C LEU A 132 -5.90 -5.90 -1.14
N GLU A 133 -5.52 -6.06 0.13
CA GLU A 133 -5.30 -4.94 1.04
C GLU A 133 -4.05 -4.12 0.69
N ASP A 134 -2.94 -4.76 0.30
CA ASP A 134 -1.73 -4.05 -0.14
C ASP A 134 -1.98 -3.24 -1.42
N ALA A 135 -2.68 -3.83 -2.39
CA ALA A 135 -3.08 -3.19 -3.63
C ALA A 135 -3.95 -1.95 -3.35
N ALA A 136 -4.96 -2.08 -2.48
CA ALA A 136 -5.82 -0.96 -2.08
C ALA A 136 -5.04 0.17 -1.37
N ARG A 137 -4.00 -0.14 -0.60
CA ARG A 137 -3.17 0.86 0.11
C ARG A 137 -2.05 1.46 -0.74
N SER A 138 -1.70 0.83 -1.87
CA SER A 138 -0.56 1.23 -2.69
C SER A 138 -0.68 2.62 -3.34
N GLY A 139 -1.90 3.13 -3.53
CA GLY A 139 -2.15 4.36 -4.28
C GLY A 139 -1.92 4.24 -5.79
N LEU A 140 -1.65 3.03 -6.30
CA LEU A 140 -1.37 2.78 -7.73
C LEU A 140 -2.63 2.49 -8.56
N PHE A 141 -3.76 2.23 -7.90
CA PHE A 141 -5.05 1.95 -8.53
C PHE A 141 -5.99 3.16 -8.44
N ASN A 142 -6.92 3.28 -9.38
CA ASN A 142 -7.92 4.34 -9.33
C ASN A 142 -8.84 4.18 -8.10
N SER A 143 -9.53 5.25 -7.74
CA SER A 143 -10.40 5.29 -6.54
C SER A 143 -11.47 4.20 -6.55
N VAL A 144 -12.07 3.92 -7.71
CA VAL A 144 -13.15 2.92 -7.85
C VAL A 144 -12.63 1.50 -7.59
N HIS A 145 -11.50 1.11 -8.18
CA HIS A 145 -10.89 -0.19 -7.92
C HIS A 145 -10.46 -0.31 -6.45
N THR A 146 -9.87 0.74 -5.90
CA THR A 146 -9.48 0.78 -4.49
C THR A 146 -10.67 0.58 -3.56
N GLU A 147 -11.78 1.27 -3.82
CA GLU A 147 -13.01 1.12 -3.05
C GLU A 147 -13.54 -0.32 -3.12
N ASN A 148 -13.62 -0.89 -4.32
CA ASN A 148 -14.10 -2.26 -4.52
C ASN A 148 -13.20 -3.30 -3.86
N MET A 149 -11.88 -3.12 -3.90
CA MET A 149 -10.93 -3.97 -3.17
C MET A 149 -11.16 -3.90 -1.65
N LEU A 150 -11.41 -2.71 -1.11
CA LEU A 150 -11.70 -2.53 0.32
C LEU A 150 -13.05 -3.13 0.73
N HIS A 151 -14.09 -3.03 -0.11
CA HIS A 151 -15.38 -3.67 0.14
C HIS A 151 -15.25 -5.20 0.14
N LEU A 152 -14.53 -5.77 -0.84
CA LEU A 152 -14.27 -7.21 -0.89
C LEU A 152 -13.46 -7.67 0.34
N ALA A 153 -12.41 -6.92 0.73
CA ALA A 153 -11.63 -7.21 1.94
C ALA A 153 -12.52 -7.22 3.20
N ARG A 154 -13.46 -6.27 3.30
CA ARG A 154 -14.42 -6.20 4.41
C ARG A 154 -15.36 -7.40 4.43
N LYS A 155 -15.87 -7.83 3.27
CA LYS A 155 -16.72 -9.02 3.15
C LYS A 155 -15.96 -10.29 3.56
N ILE A 156 -14.69 -10.43 3.17
CA ILE A 156 -13.83 -11.56 3.59
C ILE A 156 -13.64 -11.57 5.11
N ARG A 157 -13.38 -10.42 5.73
CA ARG A 157 -13.30 -10.33 7.19
C ARG A 157 -14.62 -10.70 7.86
N MET A 158 -15.75 -10.27 7.30
CA MET A 158 -17.08 -10.65 7.81
C MET A 158 -17.32 -12.15 7.71
N TYR A 159 -16.95 -12.79 6.60
CA TYR A 159 -17.00 -14.24 6.45
C TYR A 159 -16.21 -14.95 7.56
N ASN A 160 -14.98 -14.51 7.85
CA ASN A 160 -14.19 -15.10 8.94
C ASN A 160 -14.83 -14.89 10.33
N ILE A 161 -15.50 -13.76 10.57
CA ILE A 161 -16.26 -13.50 11.79
C ILE A 161 -17.44 -14.48 11.88
N ASN A 162 -18.20 -14.67 10.80
CA ASN A 162 -19.33 -15.60 10.74
C ASN A 162 -18.89 -17.06 10.94
N VAL A 163 -17.76 -17.46 10.35
CA VAL A 163 -17.14 -18.77 10.59
C VAL A 163 -16.77 -18.95 12.07
N SER A 164 -16.18 -17.93 12.68
CA SER A 164 -15.81 -17.97 14.11
C SER A 164 -17.04 -18.00 15.03
N TYR A 165 -18.12 -17.30 14.64
CA TYR A 165 -19.40 -17.36 15.32
C TYR A 165 -20.03 -18.75 15.22
N LEU A 166 -20.05 -19.36 14.03
CA LEU A 166 -20.51 -20.73 13.83
C LEU A 166 -19.74 -21.71 14.74
N PHE A 167 -18.41 -21.64 14.77
CA PHE A 167 -17.60 -22.45 15.69
C PHE A 167 -18.00 -22.25 17.15
N SER A 168 -18.28 -21.01 17.56
CA SER A 168 -18.69 -20.69 18.92
C SER A 168 -20.06 -21.32 19.26
N VAL A 169 -21.00 -21.33 18.31
CA VAL A 169 -22.30 -21.99 18.46
C VAL A 169 -22.13 -23.51 18.56
N LEU A 170 -21.30 -24.11 17.70
CA LEU A 170 -21.00 -25.55 17.72
C LEU A 170 -20.33 -25.97 19.04
N ALA A 171 -19.39 -25.18 19.54
CA ALA A 171 -18.69 -25.44 20.80
C ALA A 171 -19.61 -25.33 22.03
N ALA A 172 -20.65 -24.51 21.97
CA ALA A 172 -21.64 -24.41 23.05
C ALA A 172 -22.46 -25.70 23.24
N GLY A 173 -22.52 -26.55 22.21
CA GLY A 173 -23.14 -27.88 22.26
C GLY A 173 -24.66 -27.88 22.15
N SER A 174 -25.22 -29.07 21.86
CA SER A 174 -26.65 -29.29 21.61
C SER A 174 -27.54 -29.28 22.87
N SER A 175 -26.97 -29.02 24.05
CA SER A 175 -27.70 -29.01 25.31
C SER A 175 -28.65 -27.81 25.46
N LYS A 176 -28.46 -26.76 24.65
CA LYS A 176 -29.33 -25.57 24.67
C LYS A 176 -30.50 -25.73 23.70
N PRO A 177 -31.73 -25.35 24.10
CA PRO A 177 -32.91 -25.41 23.21
C PRO A 177 -32.79 -24.47 21.99
N THR A 178 -31.90 -23.48 22.03
CA THR A 178 -31.62 -22.56 20.93
C THR A 178 -30.54 -23.05 19.97
N PHE A 179 -29.94 -24.22 20.21
CA PHE A 179 -28.78 -24.70 19.45
C PHE A 179 -29.09 -24.87 17.95
N GLU A 180 -30.16 -25.58 17.61
CA GLU A 180 -30.54 -25.83 16.21
C GLU A 180 -30.86 -24.55 15.43
N PRO A 181 -31.73 -23.63 15.91
CA PRO A 181 -32.00 -22.39 15.18
C PRO A 181 -30.78 -21.46 15.10
N GLN A 182 -29.93 -21.40 16.13
CA GLN A 182 -28.70 -20.58 16.09
C GLN A 182 -27.67 -21.15 15.11
N THR A 183 -27.53 -22.48 15.07
CA THR A 183 -26.61 -23.14 14.13
C THR A 183 -27.07 -22.93 12.69
N LEU A 184 -28.37 -23.04 12.43
CA LEU A 184 -28.93 -22.80 11.10
C LEU A 184 -28.69 -21.35 10.63
N HIS A 185 -28.94 -20.37 11.51
CA HIS A 185 -28.68 -18.96 11.21
C HIS A 185 -27.19 -18.71 10.93
N ALA A 186 -26.29 -19.24 11.76
CA ALA A 186 -24.86 -19.09 11.57
C ALA A 186 -24.38 -19.73 10.26
N ILE A 187 -24.91 -20.90 9.88
CA ILE A 187 -24.61 -21.53 8.59
C ILE A 187 -25.08 -20.65 7.43
N GLN A 188 -26.29 -20.09 7.53
CA GLN A 188 -26.83 -19.20 6.50
C GLN A 188 -25.97 -17.95 6.33
N ASP A 189 -25.55 -17.30 7.41
CA ASP A 189 -24.68 -16.12 7.36
C ASP A 189 -23.32 -16.43 6.69
N VAL A 190 -22.75 -17.61 6.96
CA VAL A 190 -21.52 -18.09 6.31
C VAL A 190 -21.74 -18.31 4.81
N GLU A 191 -22.82 -18.97 4.41
CA GLU A 191 -23.11 -19.26 3.01
C GLU A 191 -23.47 -18.00 2.20
N ASP A 192 -24.22 -17.07 2.78
CA ASP A 192 -24.60 -15.82 2.11
C ASP A 192 -23.37 -14.93 1.90
N THR A 193 -22.50 -14.81 2.91
CA THR A 193 -21.23 -14.09 2.75
C THR A 193 -20.27 -14.79 1.78
N ARG A 194 -20.23 -16.12 1.75
CA ARG A 194 -19.44 -16.89 0.78
C ARG A 194 -19.86 -16.58 -0.66
N LYS A 195 -21.16 -16.63 -0.96
CA LYS A 195 -21.69 -16.31 -2.30
C LYS A 195 -21.36 -14.87 -2.70
N ALA A 196 -21.54 -13.92 -1.78
CA ALA A 196 -21.23 -12.51 -2.03
C ALA A 196 -19.74 -12.28 -2.32
N ILE A 197 -18.83 -13.02 -1.66
CA ILE A 197 -17.38 -12.95 -1.95
C ILE A 197 -17.09 -13.49 -3.36
N ILE A 198 -17.71 -14.59 -3.78
CA ILE A 198 -17.53 -15.15 -5.13
C ILE A 198 -17.99 -14.14 -6.19
N GLU A 199 -19.18 -13.57 -6.02
CA GLU A 199 -19.74 -12.58 -6.95
C GLU A 199 -18.86 -11.34 -7.07
N ASP A 200 -18.49 -10.73 -5.94
CA ASP A 200 -17.63 -9.55 -5.92
C ASP A 200 -16.23 -9.84 -6.48
N SER A 201 -15.70 -11.05 -6.25
CA SER A 201 -14.41 -11.47 -6.81
C SER A 201 -14.45 -11.51 -8.33
N HIS A 202 -15.51 -12.09 -8.91
CA HIS A 202 -15.70 -12.10 -10.36
C HIS A 202 -15.94 -10.70 -10.92
N PHE A 203 -16.73 -9.89 -10.22
CA PHE A 203 -16.95 -8.49 -10.60
C PHE A 203 -15.64 -7.71 -10.63
N LEU A 204 -14.81 -7.83 -9.59
CA LEU A 204 -13.53 -7.13 -9.48
C LEU A 204 -12.54 -7.59 -10.57
N LEU A 205 -12.41 -8.90 -10.79
CA LEU A 205 -11.56 -9.44 -11.86
C LEU A 205 -11.97 -8.92 -13.24
N LYS A 206 -13.29 -8.92 -13.53
CA LYS A 206 -13.83 -8.40 -14.78
C LYS A 206 -13.59 -6.90 -14.92
N GLN A 207 -13.85 -6.13 -13.86
CA GLN A 207 -13.69 -4.67 -13.87
C GLN A 207 -12.24 -4.25 -14.08
N MET A 208 -11.30 -5.01 -13.53
CA MET A 208 -9.87 -4.72 -13.63
C MET A 208 -9.21 -5.34 -14.87
N ASP A 209 -9.95 -6.11 -15.68
CA ASP A 209 -9.39 -6.91 -16.80
C ASP A 209 -8.23 -7.80 -16.33
N LEU A 210 -8.50 -8.59 -15.28
CA LEU A 210 -7.56 -9.55 -14.73
C LEU A 210 -7.98 -10.97 -15.14
N PRO A 211 -7.06 -11.77 -15.70
CA PRO A 211 -7.37 -13.16 -16.01
C PRO A 211 -7.59 -13.96 -14.73
N LEU A 212 -8.45 -14.96 -14.78
CA LEU A 212 -8.45 -16.02 -13.78
C LEU A 212 -7.18 -16.85 -13.95
N SER A 213 -6.54 -17.21 -12.84
CA SER A 213 -5.39 -18.11 -12.89
C SER A 213 -5.81 -19.45 -13.51
N PRO A 214 -5.03 -20.01 -14.44
CA PRO A 214 -5.35 -21.30 -15.06
C PRO A 214 -5.43 -22.45 -14.06
N SER A 215 -4.82 -22.29 -12.87
CA SER A 215 -4.93 -23.24 -11.76
C SER A 215 -6.34 -23.40 -11.18
N VAL A 216 -7.30 -22.54 -11.57
CA VAL A 216 -8.72 -22.63 -11.16
C VAL A 216 -9.49 -23.64 -12.02
N ASN A 217 -9.04 -23.96 -13.25
CA ASN A 217 -9.75 -24.85 -14.18
C ASN A 217 -9.53 -26.35 -13.92
N HIS A 218 -8.89 -26.72 -12.80
CA HIS A 218 -8.58 -28.12 -12.45
C HIS A 218 -9.50 -28.70 -11.38
N ILE A 219 -10.71 -28.15 -11.20
CA ILE A 219 -11.74 -28.67 -10.31
C ILE A 219 -12.95 -29.10 -11.13
#